data_AF-A0A1X1I6I0-F1
#
_entry.id   AF-A0A1X1I6I0-F1
#
_cell.length_a   1.000
_cell.length_b   1.000
_cell.length_c   1.000
_cell.angle_alpha   90.00
_cell.angle_beta   90.00
_cell.angle_gamma   90.00
#
_symmetry.space_group_name_H-M   'P 1'
#
loop_
_entity.id
_entity.type
_entity.pdbx_description
1 polymer ?
#
loop_
_entity_poly.entity_id
_entity_poly.type
_entity_poly.pdbx_seq_one_letter_code
_entity_poly.pdbx_strand_id
1 'polypeptide(L)' 'MKLWEFNRTDVIITLKNGVIARGFVEDYCDASDNAEEMDSLLVDVDGTLREYFEDEIVSIIES' A
#
# COMPACT_ATOMS: atom_id res chain seq x y z
N MET A 1 6.00 -7.23 5.94
CA MET A 1 6.69 -6.78 4.70
C MET A 1 7.25 -5.40 5.00
N LYS A 2 8.39 -4.99 4.41
CA LYS A 2 8.89 -3.62 4.64
C LYS A 2 8.20 -2.64 3.70
N LEU A 3 7.04 -2.12 4.08
CA LEU A 3 6.22 -1.27 3.18
C LEU A 3 6.94 0.02 2.76
N TRP A 4 7.76 0.59 3.63
CA TRP A 4 8.54 1.81 3.33
C TRP A 4 9.51 1.67 2.15
N GLU A 5 9.89 0.45 1.75
CA GLU A 5 10.74 0.21 0.58
C GLU A 5 10.03 0.58 -0.73
N PHE A 6 8.70 0.64 -0.72
CA PHE A 6 7.87 0.97 -1.89
C PHE A 6 7.37 2.42 -1.90
N ASN A 7 7.76 3.26 -0.94
CA ASN A 7 7.32 4.65 -0.91
C ASN A 7 7.75 5.37 -2.20
N ARG A 8 6.85 6.18 -2.79
CA ARG A 8 7.08 6.93 -4.02
C ARG A 8 7.41 6.05 -5.24
N THR A 9 6.83 4.86 -5.32
CA THR A 9 7.09 3.89 -6.40
C THR A 9 5.78 3.39 -7.02
N ASP A 10 5.78 3.11 -8.32
CA ASP A 10 4.67 2.43 -8.99
C ASP A 10 4.65 0.95 -8.58
N VAL A 11 3.49 0.47 -8.15
CA VAL A 11 3.36 -0.88 -7.58
C VAL A 11 2.17 -1.63 -8.12
N ILE A 12 2.28 -2.96 -8.07
CA ILE A 12 1.17 -3.90 -8.18
C ILE A 12 1.03 -4.62 -6.83
N ILE A 13 -0.10 -4.40 -6.17
CA ILE A 13 -0.42 -4.97 -4.86
C ILE A 13 -1.45 -6.09 -5.05
N THR A 14 -1.16 -7.28 -4.51
CA THR A 14 -2.13 -8.36 -4.38
C THR A 14 -2.65 -8.41 -2.95
N LEU A 15 -3.97 -8.34 -2.79
CA LEU A 15 -4.65 -8.38 -1.50
C LEU A 15 -5.13 -9.81 -1.15
N LYS A 16 -5.33 -10.07 0.14
CA LYS A 16 -5.80 -11.38 0.66
C LYS A 16 -7.16 -11.80 0.10
N ASN A 17 -8.01 -10.84 -0.25
CA ASN A 17 -9.31 -11.10 -0.89
C ASN A 17 -9.21 -11.39 -2.40
N GLY A 18 -8.01 -11.44 -2.96
CA GLY A 18 -7.74 -11.71 -4.38
C GLY A 18 -7.81 -10.48 -5.30
N VAL A 19 -8.12 -9.29 -4.77
CA VAL A 19 -8.06 -8.04 -5.54
C VAL A 19 -6.61 -7.70 -5.87
N ILE A 20 -6.41 -7.19 -7.09
CA ILE A 20 -5.13 -6.64 -7.54
C ILE A 20 -5.30 -5.14 -7.73
N ALA A 21 -4.58 -4.34 -6.95
CA ALA A 21 -4.50 -2.90 -7.11
C ALA A 21 -3.21 -2.54 -7.86
N ARG A 22 -3.29 -1.55 -8.75
CA ARG A 22 -2.15 -0.99 -9.48
C ARG A 22 -2.19 0.50 -9.31
N GLY A 23 -1.07 1.11 -8.97
CA GLY A 23 -1.04 2.53 -8.72
C GLY A 23 0.31 3.01 -8.21
N PHE A 24 0.39 4.31 -8.03
CA PHE A 24 1.57 4.96 -7.50
C PHE A 24 1.44 5.12 -5.99
N VAL A 25 2.44 4.69 -5.21
CA VAL A 25 2.48 4.92 -3.77
C VAL A 25 2.78 6.39 -3.49
N GLU A 26 1.78 7.12 -3.02
CA GLU A 26 1.94 8.53 -2.66
C GLU A 26 2.67 8.70 -1.34
N ASP A 27 2.38 7.83 -0.36
CA ASP A 27 2.99 7.87 0.97
C ASP A 27 3.01 6.50 1.67
N TYR A 28 3.93 6.35 2.62
CA TYR A 28 3.97 5.28 3.62
C TYR A 28 3.58 5.87 4.97
N CYS A 29 2.60 5.26 5.64
CA CYS A 29 2.22 5.63 7.00
C CYS A 29 2.72 4.56 7.97
N ASP A 30 3.51 4.98 8.95
CA ASP A 30 4.00 4.12 10.03
C ASP A 30 2.87 3.84 11.04
N ALA A 31 2.84 2.64 11.60
CA ALA A 31 1.86 2.21 12.59
C ALA A 31 1.71 3.18 13.77
N SER A 32 2.79 3.84 14.20
CA SER A 32 2.72 4.79 15.32
C SER A 32 1.99 6.11 14.98
N ASP A 33 1.91 6.45 13.70
CA ASP A 33 1.22 7.64 13.18
C ASP A 33 -0.11 7.31 12.50
N ASN A 34 -0.43 6.01 12.33
CA ASN A 34 -1.68 5.53 11.76
C ASN A 34 -2.74 5.31 12.85
N ALA A 35 -3.97 5.79 12.65
CA ALA A 35 -5.07 5.61 13.60
C ALA A 35 -5.41 4.13 13.85
N GLU A 36 -5.10 3.27 12.87
CA GLU A 36 -5.38 1.84 12.92
C GLU A 36 -4.22 1.07 13.55
N GLU A 37 -3.20 1.79 14.04
CA GLU A 37 -1.99 1.28 14.69
C GLU A 37 -1.26 0.23 13.83
N MET A 38 -1.26 0.45 12.51
CA MET A 38 -0.73 -0.48 11.51
C MET A 38 -0.05 0.25 10.35
N ASP A 39 1.05 -0.32 9.86
CA ASP A 39 1.72 0.20 8.67
C ASP A 39 0.79 0.13 7.45
N SER A 40 0.80 1.19 6.64
CA SER A 40 -0.05 1.27 5.44
C SER A 40 0.65 1.96 4.28
N LEU A 41 0.12 1.76 3.08
CA LEU A 41 0.47 2.51 1.88
C LEU A 41 -0.74 3.31 1.39
N LEU A 42 -0.57 4.61 1.19
CA LEU A 42 -1.51 5.44 0.47
C LEU A 42 -1.17 5.38 -1.02
N VAL A 43 -2.05 4.82 -1.83
CA VAL A 43 -1.82 4.54 -3.24
C VAL A 43 -2.84 5.27 -4.10
N ASP A 44 -2.37 6.03 -5.08
CA ASP A 44 -3.23 6.57 -6.13
C ASP A 44 -3.52 5.47 -7.16
N VAL A 45 -4.78 5.02 -7.17
CA VAL A 45 -5.31 4.06 -8.13
C VAL A 45 -6.26 4.80 -9.08
N ASP A 46 -5.77 5.10 -10.28
CA ASP A 46 -6.52 5.78 -11.35
C ASP A 46 -7.14 7.13 -10.92
N GLY A 47 -6.42 7.93 -10.15
CA GLY A 47 -6.85 9.23 -9.63
C GLY A 47 -7.65 9.15 -8.33
N THR A 48 -7.72 7.99 -7.69
CA THR A 48 -8.39 7.76 -6.41
C THR A 48 -7.41 7.24 -5.38
N LEU A 49 -7.19 8.02 -4.32
CA LEU A 49 -6.37 7.61 -3.19
C LEU A 49 -7.05 6.49 -2.40
N ARG A 50 -6.32 5.40 -2.18
CA ARG A 50 -6.74 4.23 -1.40
C ARG A 50 -5.63 3.86 -0.43
N GLU A 51 -6.01 3.58 0.80
CA GLU A 51 -5.08 3.09 1.81
C GLU A 51 -5.14 1.56 1.86
N TYR A 52 -3.97 0.92 1.85
CA TYR A 52 -3.82 -0.52 1.94
C TYR A 52 -2.95 -0.86 3.15
N PHE A 53 -3.52 -1.60 4.10
CA PHE A 53 -2.86 -1.95 5.35
C PHE A 53 -2.00 -3.20 5.21
N GLU A 54 -0.91 -3.29 6.00
CA GLU A 54 0.03 -4.40 5.93
C GLU A 54 -0.65 -5.77 6.05
N ASP A 55 -1.69 -5.87 6.89
CA ASP A 55 -2.39 -7.13 7.12
C ASP A 55 -3.36 -7.51 5.98
N GLU A 56 -3.67 -6.62 5.04
CA GLU A 56 -4.49 -6.92 3.87
C GLU A 56 -3.64 -7.42 2.69
N ILE A 57 -2.35 -7.07 2.70
CA ILE A 57 -1.42 -7.25 1.59
C ILE A 57 -0.81 -8.66 1.63
N VAL A 58 -0.88 -9.34 0.49
CA VAL A 58 -0.18 -10.63 0.27
C VAL A 58 1.19 -10.41 -0.34
N SER A 59 1.27 -9.54 -1.34
CA SER A 59 2.52 -9.27 -2.07
C SER A 59 2.50 -7.89 -2.72
N ILE A 60 3.69 -7.29 -2.87
CA ILE A 60 3.92 -6.09 -3.66
C ILE A 60 5.06 -6.37 -4.63
N ILE A 61 4.91 -5.91 -5.87
CA ILE A 61 5.99 -5.84 -6.86
C ILE A 61 6.06 -4.41 -7.41
N GLU A 62 7.28 -3.92 -7.64
CA GLU A 62 7.51 -2.68 -8.39
C GLU A 62 7.11 -2.88 -9.86
N SER A 63 6.53 -1.84 -10.47
CA SER A 63 6.03 -1.86 -11.86
C SER A 63 6.90 -1.06 -12.84
#